data_AF-A0AA43JEU9-F1
#
_entry.id   AF-A0AA43JEU9-F1
#
_cell.length_a   1.000
_cell.length_b   1.000
_cell.length_c   1.000
_cell.angle_alpha   90.00
_cell.angle_beta   90.00
_cell.angle_gamma   90.00
#
_symmetry.space_group_name_H-M   'P 1'
#
loop_
_entity.id
_entity.type
_entity.pdbx_description
1 polymer ?
#
loop_
_entity_poly.entity_id
_entity_poly.type
_entity_poly.pdbx_seq_one_letter_code
_entity_poly.pdbx_strand_id
1 'polypeptide(L)'
;MPVPVALFVYNRPRHTRATLEALAGNTLASQTDLHVFSDGARGASDRQAVAEVRKVARNLPGFGSVRVVERPDNMGLANSIIAGVSEMLASHHTVIVLEDDLVSSPHFLAYMNAALEHYRSDPHVFSVTGFVYPPEQIKVPPDYPYDTFPGYRCSSWGWGTWEDRWRRVRWDMDYFDSFSKDVAAQEEFNRGGKDMSVLLRLQYEKKVDSWAIRFCYAHYTNNMRCIYPVKSLIRNIGLDDTGTHSSDARYSSGSLDRSWLPKVYCPTESEDPRVTENFRAIFDPTDRQGFMHLARRPWKLLSRIGHHILRRGGG
;
A
#
# COMPACT_ATOMS: atom_id res chain seq x y z
N MET A 1 14.07 16.55 11.29
CA MET A 1 12.61 16.71 11.39
C MET A 1 11.96 15.40 10.99
N PRO A 2 10.85 14.99 11.62
CA PRO A 2 10.15 13.79 11.22
C PRO A 2 9.69 13.86 9.76
N VAL A 3 9.67 12.72 9.09
CA VAL A 3 9.14 12.57 7.73
C VAL A 3 7.65 12.93 7.73
N PRO A 4 7.17 13.78 6.82
CA PRO A 4 5.75 14.13 6.75
C PRO A 4 4.89 12.93 6.33
N VAL A 5 3.65 12.93 6.79
CA VAL A 5 2.67 11.88 6.47
C VAL A 5 1.65 12.39 5.46
N ALA A 6 1.46 11.64 4.38
CA ALA A 6 0.35 11.78 3.44
C ALA A 6 -0.72 10.72 3.75
N LEU A 7 -1.91 11.17 4.16
CA LEU A 7 -3.06 10.31 4.39
C LEU A 7 -4.10 10.52 3.30
N PHE A 8 -4.50 9.45 2.62
CA PHE A 8 -5.49 9.48 1.56
C PHE A 8 -6.85 9.00 2.08
N VAL A 9 -7.87 9.85 1.95
CA VAL A 9 -9.21 9.61 2.52
C VAL A 9 -10.32 9.89 1.51
N TYR A 10 -11.46 9.24 1.69
CA TYR A 10 -12.62 9.47 0.83
C TYR A 10 -13.94 9.58 1.60
N ASN A 11 -14.70 8.49 1.74
CA ASN A 11 -16.09 8.51 2.23
C ASN A 11 -16.33 7.52 3.39
N ARG A 12 -15.29 7.18 4.18
CA ARG A 12 -15.41 6.27 5.33
C ARG A 12 -15.09 6.96 6.67
N PRO A 13 -15.99 7.81 7.22
CA PRO A 13 -15.75 8.58 8.44
C PRO A 13 -15.25 7.75 9.63
N ARG A 14 -15.82 6.54 9.84
CA ARG A 14 -15.43 5.65 10.95
C ARG A 14 -13.99 5.15 10.80
N HIS A 15 -13.63 4.69 9.61
CA HIS A 15 -12.27 4.19 9.32
C HIS A 15 -11.27 5.34 9.41
N THR A 16 -11.57 6.47 8.76
CA THR A 16 -10.72 7.66 8.81
C THR A 16 -10.46 8.09 10.25
N ARG A 17 -11.49 8.13 11.10
CA ARG A 17 -11.35 8.46 12.53
C ARG A 17 -10.40 7.49 13.23
N ALA A 18 -10.60 6.18 13.08
CA ALA A 18 -9.77 5.18 13.74
C ALA A 18 -8.30 5.25 13.30
N THR A 19 -8.05 5.44 12.01
CA THR A 19 -6.71 5.64 11.44
C THR A 19 -6.04 6.88 12.02
N LEU A 20 -6.75 8.00 12.05
CA LEU A 20 -6.28 9.28 12.57
C LEU A 20 -5.99 9.23 14.07
N GLU A 21 -6.88 8.63 14.86
CA GLU A 21 -6.70 8.46 16.32
C GLU A 21 -5.50 7.54 16.62
N ALA A 22 -5.30 6.48 15.84
CA ALA A 22 -4.14 5.60 15.97
C ALA A 22 -2.83 6.33 15.63
N LEU A 23 -2.80 7.08 14.53
CA LEU A 23 -1.65 7.90 14.16
C LEU A 23 -1.36 8.99 15.21
N ALA A 24 -2.39 9.66 15.74
CA ALA A 24 -2.22 10.67 16.81
C ALA A 24 -1.65 10.06 18.10
N GLY A 25 -1.90 8.77 18.35
CA GLY A 25 -1.34 8.02 19.48
C GLY A 25 0.12 7.56 19.31
N ASN A 26 0.79 7.90 18.21
CA ASN A 26 2.19 7.53 18.00
C ASN A 26 3.16 8.43 18.75
N THR A 27 4.32 7.89 19.15
CA THR A 27 5.33 8.63 19.94
C THR A 27 5.92 9.87 19.24
N LEU A 28 5.85 9.96 17.91
CA LEU A 28 6.32 11.11 17.13
C LEU A 28 5.20 11.97 16.55
N ALA A 29 3.93 11.65 16.83
CA ALA A 29 2.78 12.31 16.21
C ALA A 29 2.83 13.84 16.36
N SER A 30 3.10 14.34 17.57
CA SER A 30 3.13 15.77 17.88
C SER A 30 4.25 16.55 17.17
N GLN A 31 5.18 15.87 16.50
CA GLN A 31 6.26 16.46 15.72
C GLN A 31 6.10 16.20 14.21
N THR A 32 5.07 15.45 13.82
CA THR A 32 4.82 15.06 12.44
C THR A 32 3.85 16.03 11.77
N ASP A 33 4.23 16.51 10.59
CA ASP A 33 3.33 17.22 9.69
C ASP A 33 2.43 16.23 8.95
N LEU A 34 1.11 16.38 9.11
CA LEU A 34 0.12 15.52 8.49
C LEU A 34 -0.59 16.26 7.34
N HIS A 35 -0.50 15.69 6.15
CA HIS A 35 -1.20 16.13 4.96
C HIS A 35 -2.31 15.13 4.63
N VAL A 36 -3.57 15.55 4.75
CA VAL A 36 -4.74 14.72 4.44
C VAL A 36 -5.26 15.09 3.06
N PHE A 37 -5.12 14.19 2.09
CA PHE A 37 -5.69 14.31 0.76
C PHE A 37 -7.09 13.70 0.74
N SER A 38 -8.13 14.55 0.71
CA SER A 38 -9.53 14.14 0.67
C SER A 38 -10.08 14.26 -0.74
N ASP A 39 -10.45 13.11 -1.33
CA ASP A 39 -11.03 13.09 -2.68
C ASP A 39 -12.44 13.73 -2.71
N GLY A 40 -12.90 14.13 -3.90
CA GLY A 40 -14.26 14.64 -4.08
C GLY A 40 -15.31 13.52 -4.05
N ALA A 41 -16.57 13.88 -3.83
CA ALA A 41 -17.71 12.96 -3.93
C ALA A 41 -17.90 12.49 -5.39
N ARG A 42 -18.22 11.21 -5.63
CA ARG A 42 -18.56 10.73 -6.99
C ARG A 42 -19.97 11.13 -7.39
N GLY A 43 -20.84 11.29 -6.40
CA GLY A 43 -22.20 11.73 -6.60
C GLY A 43 -22.86 12.16 -5.30
N ALA A 44 -24.16 12.36 -5.37
CA ALA A 44 -24.94 12.88 -4.25
C ALA A 44 -24.86 12.04 -2.97
N SER A 45 -24.77 10.72 -3.12
CA SER A 45 -24.72 9.76 -2.01
C SER A 45 -23.48 9.91 -1.14
N ASP A 46 -22.34 10.33 -1.71
CA ASP A 46 -21.08 10.39 -0.94
C ASP A 46 -20.89 11.74 -0.23
N ARG A 47 -21.63 12.78 -0.63
CA ARG A 47 -21.38 14.17 -0.19
C ARG A 47 -21.36 14.30 1.33
N GLN A 48 -22.31 13.66 2.02
CA GLN A 48 -22.38 13.71 3.47
C GLN A 48 -21.17 13.03 4.10
N ALA A 49 -20.84 11.81 3.67
CA ALA A 49 -19.72 11.05 4.22
C ALA A 49 -18.37 11.72 3.95
N VAL A 50 -18.17 12.30 2.75
CA VAL A 50 -16.97 13.10 2.42
C VAL A 50 -16.88 14.35 3.31
N ALA A 51 -17.99 15.05 3.53
CA ALA A 51 -18.02 16.21 4.42
C ALA A 51 -17.69 15.82 5.88
N GLU A 52 -18.19 14.69 6.36
CA GLU A 52 -17.85 14.14 7.67
C GLU A 52 -16.37 13.76 7.78
N VAL A 53 -15.81 13.08 6.78
CA VAL A 53 -14.36 12.76 6.70
C VAL A 53 -13.52 14.04 6.78
N ARG A 54 -13.86 15.07 6.01
CA ARG A 54 -13.18 16.37 6.02
C ARG A 54 -13.29 17.07 7.37
N LYS A 55 -14.44 16.96 8.03
CA LYS A 55 -14.65 17.48 9.38
C LYS A 55 -13.78 16.75 10.41
N VAL A 56 -13.67 15.42 10.33
CA VAL A 56 -12.80 14.62 11.22
C VAL A 56 -11.34 15.04 11.03
N ALA A 57 -10.88 15.12 9.77
CA ALA A 57 -9.50 15.48 9.45
C ALA A 57 -9.08 16.86 9.97
N ARG A 58 -9.95 17.88 9.88
CA ARG A 58 -9.66 19.24 10.34
C ARG A 58 -9.56 19.39 11.86
N ASN A 59 -10.32 18.59 12.62
CA ASN A 59 -10.51 18.80 14.05
C ASN A 59 -9.68 17.86 14.92
N LEU A 60 -8.68 17.20 14.34
CA LEU A 60 -7.87 16.22 15.06
C LEU A 60 -6.66 16.89 15.73
N PRO A 61 -6.54 16.82 17.06
CA PRO A 61 -5.34 17.26 17.77
C PRO A 61 -4.22 16.20 17.71
N GLY A 62 -3.01 16.59 18.10
CA GLY A 62 -1.91 15.64 18.36
C GLY A 62 -0.84 15.54 17.28
N PHE A 63 -0.94 16.32 16.20
CA PHE A 63 0.10 16.46 15.18
C PHE A 63 0.86 17.78 15.30
N GLY A 64 2.06 17.83 14.73
CA GLY A 64 2.84 19.08 14.64
C GLY A 64 2.12 20.11 13.78
N SER A 65 1.58 19.68 12.64
CA SER A 65 0.64 20.44 11.83
C SER A 65 -0.33 19.51 11.09
N VAL A 66 -1.50 20.04 10.72
CA VAL A 66 -2.48 19.33 9.89
C VAL A 66 -2.90 20.21 8.72
N ARG A 67 -2.66 19.73 7.50
CA ARG A 67 -3.13 20.36 6.26
C ARG A 67 -4.10 19.43 5.55
N VAL A 68 -5.33 19.90 5.35
CA VAL A 68 -6.36 19.16 4.58
C VAL A 68 -6.41 19.72 3.15
N VAL A 69 -6.12 18.86 2.18
CA VAL A 69 -6.21 19.15 0.75
C VAL A 69 -7.48 18.52 0.21
N GLU A 70 -8.47 19.35 -0.08
CA GLU A 70 -9.76 18.90 -0.58
C GLU A 70 -9.81 18.96 -2.10
N ARG A 71 -10.05 17.81 -2.75
CA ARG A 71 -10.28 17.77 -4.19
C ARG A 71 -11.75 18.08 -4.51
N PRO A 72 -12.02 18.83 -5.60
CA PRO A 72 -13.38 19.13 -6.03
C PRO A 72 -14.10 17.86 -6.52
N ASP A 73 -13.40 17.06 -7.33
CA ASP A 73 -13.93 15.86 -7.98
C ASP A 73 -13.26 14.59 -7.43
N ASN A 74 -13.91 13.43 -7.64
CA ASN A 74 -13.32 12.14 -7.32
C ASN A 74 -12.28 11.72 -8.38
N MET A 75 -11.00 11.75 -8.03
CA MET A 75 -9.90 11.33 -8.89
C MET A 75 -9.75 9.81 -8.96
N GLY A 76 -10.26 9.09 -7.96
CA GLY A 76 -9.98 7.68 -7.74
C GLY A 76 -8.65 7.45 -7.01
N LEU A 77 -8.54 6.32 -6.33
CA LEU A 77 -7.43 6.05 -5.39
C LEU A 77 -6.05 6.13 -6.06
N ALA A 78 -5.87 5.47 -7.21
CA ALA A 78 -4.57 5.43 -7.89
C ALA A 78 -4.10 6.84 -8.28
N ASN A 79 -4.96 7.64 -8.91
CA ASN A 79 -4.63 9.01 -9.31
C ASN A 79 -4.42 9.91 -8.10
N SER A 80 -5.21 9.74 -7.04
CA SER A 80 -5.07 10.49 -5.79
C SER A 80 -3.70 10.24 -5.15
N ILE A 81 -3.32 8.96 -4.98
CA ILE A 81 -2.00 8.56 -4.47
C ILE A 81 -0.88 9.14 -5.34
N ILE A 82 -0.94 8.95 -6.67
CA ILE A 82 0.13 9.40 -7.56
C ILE A 82 0.29 10.93 -7.48
N ALA A 83 -0.81 11.67 -7.54
CA ALA A 83 -0.78 13.13 -7.49
C ALA A 83 -0.34 13.66 -6.12
N GLY A 84 -0.92 13.14 -5.03
CA GLY A 84 -0.62 13.62 -3.67
C GLY A 84 0.80 13.29 -3.23
N VAL A 85 1.30 12.09 -3.52
CA VAL A 85 2.69 11.71 -3.22
C VAL A 85 3.67 12.56 -4.05
N SER A 86 3.36 12.81 -5.33
CA SER A 86 4.18 13.70 -6.16
C SER A 86 4.17 15.15 -5.65
N GLU A 87 3.03 15.66 -5.19
CA GLU A 87 2.90 16.99 -4.57
C GLU A 87 3.76 17.10 -3.30
N MET A 88 3.73 16.08 -2.44
CA MET A 88 4.55 16.02 -1.23
C MET A 88 6.05 15.98 -1.55
N LEU A 89 6.45 15.08 -2.45
CA LEU A 89 7.85 14.89 -2.80
C LEU A 89 8.44 16.04 -3.63
N ALA A 90 7.61 16.90 -4.22
CA ALA A 90 8.09 18.14 -4.83
C ALA A 90 8.69 19.13 -3.82
N SER A 91 8.33 19.01 -2.54
CA SER A 91 8.79 19.89 -1.45
C SER A 91 9.49 19.16 -0.30
N HIS A 92 9.49 17.82 -0.30
CA HIS A 92 10.10 16.99 0.74
C HIS A 92 10.91 15.85 0.12
N HIS A 93 12.05 15.50 0.71
CA HIS A 93 12.88 14.41 0.20
C HIS A 93 12.30 13.01 0.44
N THR A 94 11.37 12.88 1.39
CA THR A 94 10.83 11.59 1.85
C THR A 94 9.40 11.80 2.33
N VAL A 95 8.55 10.78 2.21
CA VAL A 95 7.16 10.81 2.67
C VAL A 95 6.75 9.45 3.24
N ILE A 96 5.90 9.47 4.26
CA ILE A 96 5.17 8.29 4.76
C ILE A 96 3.73 8.37 4.25
N VAL A 97 3.17 7.28 3.76
CA VAL A 97 1.88 7.22 3.07
C VAL A 97 0.96 6.21 3.75
N LEU A 98 -0.27 6.63 4.04
CA LEU A 98 -1.35 5.79 4.56
C LEU A 98 -2.67 6.03 3.81
N GLU A 99 -3.55 5.03 3.89
CA GLU A 99 -4.95 5.10 3.47
C GLU A 99 -5.86 5.16 4.72
N ASP A 100 -7.14 5.48 4.52
CA ASP A 100 -8.09 5.75 5.60
C ASP A 100 -8.49 4.55 6.46
N ASP A 101 -8.04 3.35 6.13
CA ASP A 101 -8.37 2.09 6.80
C ASP A 101 -7.17 1.40 7.47
N LEU A 102 -6.12 2.15 7.77
CA LEU A 102 -4.89 1.64 8.39
C LEU A 102 -4.72 2.12 9.84
N VAL A 103 -4.93 1.21 10.79
CA VAL A 103 -4.65 1.46 12.22
C VAL A 103 -3.19 1.12 12.52
N SER A 104 -2.45 2.07 13.08
CA SER A 104 -1.04 1.91 13.43
C SER A 104 -0.84 1.48 14.89
N SER A 105 0.31 0.84 15.15
CA SER A 105 0.85 0.69 16.51
C SER A 105 1.41 2.03 17.00
N PRO A 106 1.58 2.24 18.32
CA PRO A 106 2.16 3.47 18.86
C PRO A 106 3.60 3.79 18.41
N HIS A 107 4.31 2.79 17.86
CA HIS A 107 5.71 2.90 17.44
C HIS A 107 5.89 2.97 15.92
N PHE A 108 4.80 2.97 15.15
CA PHE A 108 4.85 3.00 13.68
C PHE A 108 5.62 4.21 13.14
N LEU A 109 5.31 5.43 13.59
CA LEU A 109 6.02 6.63 13.12
C LEU A 109 7.50 6.61 13.53
N ALA A 110 7.82 6.13 14.72
CA ALA A 110 9.21 6.00 15.17
C ALA A 110 9.99 5.03 14.28
N TYR A 111 9.42 3.86 13.98
CA TYR A 111 10.00 2.90 13.07
C TYR A 111 10.18 3.47 11.66
N MET A 112 9.13 4.05 11.06
CA MET A 112 9.20 4.57 9.70
C MET A 112 10.28 5.65 9.56
N ASN A 113 10.37 6.56 10.53
CA ASN A 113 11.42 7.59 10.53
C ASN A 113 12.82 6.98 10.63
N ALA A 114 13.03 6.05 11.57
CA ALA A 114 14.34 5.44 11.78
C ALA A 114 14.77 4.56 10.59
N ALA A 115 13.86 3.78 10.01
CA ALA A 115 14.14 2.93 8.85
C ALA A 115 14.38 3.76 7.57
N LEU A 116 13.57 4.79 7.30
CA LEU A 116 13.77 5.67 6.15
C LEU A 116 15.09 6.46 6.23
N GLU A 117 15.54 6.81 7.43
CA GLU A 117 16.87 7.41 7.61
C GLU A 117 17.99 6.36 7.45
N HIS A 118 17.83 5.19 8.06
CA HIS A 118 18.82 4.10 7.98
C HIS A 118 19.11 3.67 6.53
N TYR A 119 18.06 3.47 5.72
CA TYR A 119 18.19 3.04 4.33
C TYR A 119 18.31 4.19 3.33
N ARG A 120 18.41 5.44 3.79
CA ARG A 120 18.38 6.63 2.92
C ARG A 120 19.38 6.54 1.78
N SER A 121 20.60 6.12 2.09
CA SER A 121 21.74 6.03 1.16
C SER A 121 21.92 4.63 0.55
N ASP A 122 21.08 3.66 0.90
CA ASP A 122 21.17 2.31 0.35
C ASP A 122 20.60 2.27 -1.08
N PRO A 123 21.42 1.99 -2.10
CA PRO A 123 21.00 1.98 -3.50
C PRO A 123 20.12 0.77 -3.85
N HIS A 124 19.92 -0.16 -2.91
CA HIS A 124 19.12 -1.36 -3.10
C HIS A 124 17.72 -1.27 -2.45
N VAL A 125 17.38 -0.18 -1.75
CA VAL A 125 16.07 0.01 -1.12
C VAL A 125 15.24 1.04 -1.85
N PHE A 126 14.04 0.68 -2.30
CA PHE A 126 13.12 1.60 -2.98
C PHE A 126 12.05 2.15 -2.04
N SER A 127 11.61 1.34 -1.08
CA SER A 127 10.58 1.72 -0.11
C SER A 127 10.74 0.95 1.21
N VAL A 128 10.11 1.49 2.25
CA VAL A 128 9.94 0.83 3.55
C VAL A 128 8.45 0.69 3.80
N THR A 129 7.99 -0.41 4.38
CA THR A 129 6.62 -0.57 4.88
C THR A 129 6.62 -0.84 6.37
N GLY A 130 5.52 -0.50 7.06
CA GLY A 130 5.22 -0.90 8.43
C GLY A 130 4.29 -2.12 8.50
N PHE A 131 3.93 -2.72 7.37
CA PHE A 131 3.08 -3.90 7.33
C PHE A 131 3.88 -5.17 7.04
N VAL A 132 3.46 -6.28 7.63
CA VAL A 132 3.80 -7.64 7.18
C VAL A 132 2.59 -8.55 7.39
N TYR A 133 2.49 -9.62 6.60
CA TYR A 133 1.43 -10.61 6.72
C TYR A 133 1.42 -11.29 8.10
N PRO A 134 0.26 -11.80 8.57
CA PRO A 134 0.19 -12.49 9.85
C PRO A 134 1.13 -13.70 9.97
N PRO A 135 1.57 -14.06 11.19
CA PRO A 135 2.45 -15.21 11.43
C PRO A 135 1.92 -16.55 10.90
N GLU A 136 0.61 -16.69 10.72
CA GLU A 136 -0.02 -17.87 10.13
C GLU A 136 0.27 -18.03 8.64
N GLN A 137 0.63 -16.93 7.95
CA GLN A 137 0.89 -16.88 6.52
C GLN A 137 2.38 -16.76 6.19
N ILE A 138 3.11 -15.95 6.94
CA ILE A 138 4.56 -15.80 6.78
C ILE A 138 5.29 -16.19 8.05
N LYS A 139 6.18 -17.17 7.90
CA LYS A 139 7.05 -17.62 8.99
C LYS A 139 8.43 -17.00 8.82
N VAL A 140 8.78 -16.08 9.70
CA VAL A 140 10.17 -15.63 9.86
C VAL A 140 10.87 -16.65 10.76
N PRO A 141 12.05 -17.19 10.38
CA PRO A 141 12.78 -18.14 11.20
C PRO A 141 13.07 -17.59 12.62
N PRO A 142 12.93 -18.37 13.70
CA PRO A 142 13.20 -17.89 15.07
C PRO A 142 14.65 -17.44 15.31
N ASP A 143 15.58 -17.94 14.50
CA ASP A 143 17.01 -17.61 14.48
C ASP A 143 17.35 -16.44 13.54
N TYR A 144 16.36 -15.82 12.89
CA TYR A 144 16.58 -14.65 12.04
C TYR A 144 17.05 -13.45 12.88
N PRO A 145 18.22 -12.84 12.58
CA PRO A 145 18.88 -11.92 13.50
C PRO A 145 18.40 -10.46 13.40
N TYR A 146 17.48 -10.16 12.48
CA TYR A 146 17.04 -8.80 12.17
C TYR A 146 15.55 -8.60 12.45
N ASP A 147 15.17 -7.36 12.72
CA ASP A 147 13.77 -6.93 12.87
C ASP A 147 13.13 -6.54 11.52
N THR A 148 13.92 -6.48 10.44
CA THR A 148 13.44 -6.20 9.08
C THR A 148 13.99 -7.20 8.08
N PHE A 149 13.38 -7.32 6.90
CA PHE A 149 13.88 -8.11 5.78
C PHE A 149 13.53 -7.45 4.42
N PRO A 150 14.34 -7.65 3.37
CA PRO A 150 14.03 -7.16 2.04
C PRO A 150 13.03 -8.07 1.31
N GLY A 151 12.05 -7.47 0.63
CA GLY A 151 11.05 -8.16 -0.18
C GLY A 151 11.07 -7.70 -1.65
N TYR A 152 10.84 -8.65 -2.57
CA TYR A 152 10.74 -8.42 -4.01
C TYR A 152 9.43 -7.79 -4.46
N ARG A 153 8.40 -7.82 -3.61
CA ARG A 153 7.11 -7.17 -3.83
C ARG A 153 6.92 -6.09 -2.77
N CYS A 154 6.45 -4.94 -3.22
CA CYS A 154 6.09 -3.80 -2.38
C CYS A 154 4.73 -3.98 -1.69
N SER A 155 4.54 -3.34 -0.54
CA SER A 155 3.26 -3.26 0.18
C SER A 155 2.64 -1.89 -0.04
N SER A 156 1.30 -1.85 -0.20
CA SER A 156 0.55 -0.59 -0.26
C SER A 156 0.07 -0.11 1.12
N TRP A 157 0.34 -0.86 2.20
CA TRP A 157 -0.15 -0.53 3.53
C TRP A 157 0.94 0.09 4.40
N GLY A 158 0.79 1.38 4.71
CA GLY A 158 1.68 2.13 5.59
C GLY A 158 3.12 2.06 5.12
N TRP A 159 3.46 2.82 4.09
CA TRP A 159 4.74 2.73 3.40
C TRP A 159 5.41 4.10 3.30
N GLY A 160 6.70 4.12 2.96
CA GLY A 160 7.43 5.34 2.73
C GLY A 160 8.45 5.17 1.62
N THR A 161 8.73 6.27 0.93
CA THR A 161 9.72 6.32 -0.15
C THR A 161 10.37 7.71 -0.20
N TRP A 162 11.33 7.86 -1.08
CA TRP A 162 12.09 9.08 -1.29
C TRP A 162 11.81 9.63 -2.68
N GLU A 163 12.04 10.93 -2.83
CA GLU A 163 11.78 11.68 -4.06
C GLU A 163 12.53 11.09 -5.27
N ASP A 164 13.81 10.74 -5.07
CA ASP A 164 14.70 10.27 -6.12
C ASP A 164 14.31 8.89 -6.64
N ARG A 165 13.69 8.07 -5.79
CA ARG A 165 13.14 6.75 -6.12
C ARG A 165 11.76 6.88 -6.75
N TRP A 166 10.88 7.72 -6.19
CA TRP A 166 9.54 7.97 -6.72
C TRP A 166 9.57 8.46 -8.18
N ARG A 167 10.53 9.32 -8.53
CA ARG A 167 10.72 9.81 -9.92
C ARG A 167 11.05 8.72 -10.94
N ARG A 168 11.53 7.54 -10.49
CA ARG A 168 11.87 6.42 -11.38
C ARG A 168 10.65 5.62 -11.82
N VAL A 169 9.48 5.87 -11.24
CA VAL A 169 8.27 5.13 -11.56
C VAL A 169 7.67 5.65 -12.87
N ARG A 170 7.61 4.77 -13.88
CA ARG A 170 6.92 5.02 -15.15
C ARG A 170 5.46 4.62 -15.05
N TRP A 171 4.58 5.58 -14.81
CA TRP A 171 3.16 5.36 -14.50
C TRP A 171 2.30 5.05 -15.74
N ASP A 172 2.75 5.46 -16.92
CA ASP A 172 2.11 5.31 -18.24
C ASP A 172 2.28 3.91 -18.85
N MET A 173 3.22 3.12 -18.33
CA MET A 173 3.48 1.74 -18.73
C MET A 173 3.88 1.56 -20.21
N ASP A 174 4.53 2.57 -20.78
CA ASP A 174 5.12 2.54 -22.13
C ASP A 174 6.19 1.44 -22.31
N TYR A 175 6.67 0.83 -21.22
CA TYR A 175 7.53 -0.36 -21.20
C TYR A 175 6.79 -1.70 -21.38
N PHE A 176 5.47 -1.74 -21.28
CA PHE A 176 4.77 -3.01 -21.13
C PHE A 176 4.90 -3.92 -22.36
N ASP A 177 4.88 -3.37 -23.56
CA ASP A 177 4.94 -4.15 -24.80
C ASP A 177 6.26 -4.91 -24.94
N SER A 178 7.38 -4.30 -24.56
CA SER A 178 8.69 -4.99 -24.54
C SER A 178 8.76 -6.00 -23.41
N PHE A 179 8.34 -5.61 -22.20
CA PHE A 179 8.29 -6.50 -21.04
C PHE A 179 7.45 -7.76 -21.29
N SER A 180 6.29 -7.63 -21.92
CA SER A 180 5.36 -8.74 -22.15
C SER A 180 5.90 -9.83 -23.08
N LYS A 181 6.92 -9.50 -23.88
CA LYS A 181 7.61 -10.40 -24.82
C LYS A 181 8.88 -11.00 -24.23
N ASP A 182 9.38 -10.47 -23.13
CA ASP A 182 10.58 -10.93 -22.46
C ASP A 182 10.20 -11.91 -21.32
N VAL A 183 10.46 -13.20 -21.55
CA VAL A 183 10.15 -14.26 -20.59
C VAL A 183 11.06 -14.18 -19.36
N ALA A 184 12.35 -13.88 -19.55
CA ALA A 184 13.30 -13.80 -18.45
C ALA A 184 12.99 -12.61 -17.53
N ALA A 185 12.65 -11.46 -18.11
CA ALA A 185 12.18 -10.30 -17.35
C ALA A 185 10.91 -10.61 -16.53
N GLN A 186 9.97 -11.36 -17.10
CA GLN A 186 8.76 -11.77 -16.40
C GLN A 186 9.06 -12.74 -15.25
N GLU A 187 9.97 -13.69 -15.44
CA GLU A 187 10.41 -14.61 -14.39
C GLU A 187 11.08 -13.87 -13.23
N GLU A 188 11.95 -12.91 -13.55
CA GLU A 188 12.63 -12.07 -12.57
C GLU A 188 11.67 -11.17 -11.80
N PHE A 189 10.73 -10.52 -12.49
CA PHE A 189 9.68 -9.73 -11.84
C PHE A 189 8.80 -10.57 -10.90
N ASN A 190 8.53 -11.83 -11.30
CA ASN A 190 7.72 -12.77 -10.53
C ASN A 190 8.45 -13.37 -9.31
N ARG A 191 9.68 -12.95 -8.99
CA ARG A 191 10.35 -13.31 -7.73
C ARG A 191 9.57 -12.85 -6.49
N GLY A 192 8.78 -11.78 -6.60
CA GLY A 192 7.87 -11.31 -5.55
C GLY A 192 6.49 -11.99 -5.54
N GLY A 193 6.27 -13.01 -6.38
CA GLY A 193 5.02 -13.76 -6.52
C GLY A 193 4.67 -14.05 -7.98
N LYS A 194 4.22 -15.27 -8.28
CA LYS A 194 3.90 -15.73 -9.65
C LYS A 194 2.80 -14.94 -10.36
N ASP A 195 2.00 -14.20 -9.61
CA ASP A 195 0.90 -13.37 -10.09
C ASP A 195 1.32 -11.97 -10.57
N MET A 196 2.56 -11.51 -10.31
CA MET A 196 2.97 -10.12 -10.55
C MET A 196 2.88 -9.71 -12.02
N SER A 197 3.44 -10.49 -12.94
CA SER A 197 3.39 -10.19 -14.39
C SER A 197 1.95 -10.22 -14.92
N VAL A 198 1.10 -11.09 -14.37
CA VAL A 198 -0.33 -11.16 -14.69
C VAL A 198 -1.06 -9.91 -14.20
N LEU A 199 -0.82 -9.47 -12.96
CA LEU A 199 -1.41 -8.24 -12.42
C LEU A 199 -0.98 -7.01 -13.21
N LEU A 200 0.28 -6.95 -13.64
CA LEU A 200 0.79 -5.86 -14.46
C LEU A 200 0.10 -5.83 -15.83
N ARG A 201 -0.13 -6.99 -16.45
CA ARG A 201 -0.92 -7.10 -17.69
C ARG A 201 -2.36 -6.63 -17.49
N LEU A 202 -3.03 -7.07 -16.43
CA LEU A 202 -4.39 -6.63 -16.12
C LEU A 202 -4.46 -5.12 -15.93
N GLN A 203 -3.44 -4.51 -15.31
CA GLN A 203 -3.34 -3.07 -15.18
C GLN A 203 -3.19 -2.39 -16.54
N TYR A 204 -2.27 -2.87 -17.40
CA TYR A 204 -2.06 -2.32 -18.74
C TYR A 204 -3.34 -2.39 -19.60
N GLU A 205 -4.06 -3.51 -19.53
CA GLU A 205 -5.33 -3.73 -20.21
C GLU A 205 -6.52 -3.00 -19.55
N LYS A 206 -6.28 -2.19 -18.50
CA LYS A 206 -7.29 -1.42 -17.74
C LYS A 206 -8.39 -2.29 -17.12
N LYS A 207 -8.10 -3.56 -16.85
CA LYS A 207 -9.01 -4.50 -16.16
C LYS A 207 -8.96 -4.36 -14.64
N VAL A 208 -7.89 -3.76 -14.13
CA VAL A 208 -7.76 -3.32 -12.73
C VAL A 208 -7.20 -1.90 -12.71
N ASP A 209 -7.35 -1.22 -11.58
CA ASP A 209 -6.76 0.11 -11.32
C ASP A 209 -5.83 0.05 -10.10
N SER A 210 -4.66 -0.53 -10.31
CA SER A 210 -3.61 -0.75 -9.32
C SER A 210 -2.40 0.15 -9.60
N TRP A 211 -2.21 1.15 -8.74
CA TRP A 211 -0.94 1.90 -8.67
C TRP A 211 0.19 1.02 -8.09
N ALA A 212 -0.13 0.12 -7.15
CA ALA A 212 0.86 -0.69 -6.44
C ALA A 212 1.65 -1.63 -7.36
N ILE A 213 1.03 -2.27 -8.35
CA ILE A 213 1.78 -3.17 -9.26
C ILE A 213 2.76 -2.40 -10.16
N ARG A 214 2.43 -1.16 -10.55
CA ARG A 214 3.34 -0.26 -11.28
C ARG A 214 4.51 0.17 -10.39
N PHE A 215 4.24 0.43 -9.12
CA PHE A 215 5.26 0.73 -8.12
C PHE A 215 6.21 -0.45 -7.87
N CYS A 216 5.67 -1.66 -7.74
CA CYS A 216 6.48 -2.88 -7.63
C CYS A 216 7.30 -3.14 -8.91
N TYR A 217 6.77 -2.84 -10.10
CA TYR A 217 7.55 -2.91 -11.34
C TYR A 217 8.76 -1.97 -11.32
N ALA A 218 8.61 -0.77 -10.76
CA ALA A 218 9.74 0.15 -10.58
C ALA A 218 10.80 -0.36 -9.60
N HIS A 219 10.41 -1.12 -8.56
CA HIS A 219 11.38 -1.79 -7.68
C HIS A 219 12.22 -2.79 -8.50
N TYR A 220 11.53 -3.62 -9.30
CA TYR A 220 12.16 -4.62 -10.16
C TYR A 220 13.12 -4.01 -11.17
N THR A 221 12.70 -3.02 -11.97
CA THR A 221 13.55 -2.44 -13.02
C THR A 221 14.76 -1.69 -12.49
N ASN A 222 14.73 -1.28 -11.21
CA ASN A 222 15.86 -0.65 -10.54
C ASN A 222 16.69 -1.63 -9.71
N ASN A 223 16.35 -2.93 -9.71
CA ASN A 223 16.93 -3.94 -8.83
C ASN A 223 16.93 -3.54 -7.34
N MET A 224 15.86 -2.91 -6.89
CA MET A 224 15.69 -2.48 -5.51
C MET A 224 14.59 -3.30 -4.81
N ARG A 225 14.50 -3.20 -3.48
CA ARG A 225 13.61 -3.97 -2.61
C ARG A 225 12.73 -3.06 -1.76
N CYS A 226 11.63 -3.62 -1.29
CA CYS A 226 10.81 -3.03 -0.24
C CYS A 226 11.23 -3.63 1.10
N ILE A 227 11.53 -2.82 2.11
CA ILE A 227 11.89 -3.31 3.44
C ILE A 227 10.63 -3.54 4.27
N TYR A 228 10.49 -4.76 4.78
CA TYR A 228 9.41 -5.19 5.65
C TYR A 228 9.90 -5.35 7.09
N PRO A 229 9.07 -5.07 8.11
CA PRO A 229 9.35 -5.48 9.48
C PRO A 229 8.97 -6.96 9.68
N VAL A 230 9.56 -7.64 10.66
CA VAL A 230 9.22 -9.05 10.97
C VAL A 230 7.90 -9.21 11.74
N LYS A 231 7.37 -8.12 12.32
CA LYS A 231 6.01 -8.05 12.87
C LYS A 231 5.32 -6.81 12.33
N SER A 232 4.00 -6.84 12.19
CA SER A 232 3.29 -5.70 11.63
C SER A 232 3.16 -4.57 12.65
N LEU A 233 3.41 -3.34 12.21
CA LEU A 233 3.06 -2.09 12.90
C LEU A 233 1.78 -1.46 12.34
N ILE A 234 1.17 -2.07 11.31
CA ILE A 234 -0.05 -1.60 10.64
C ILE A 234 -1.08 -2.72 10.59
N ARG A 235 -2.34 -2.37 10.88
CA ARG A 235 -3.49 -3.26 10.78
C ARG A 235 -4.52 -2.64 9.84
N ASN A 236 -4.83 -3.31 8.74
CA ASN A 236 -5.91 -2.88 7.86
C ASN A 236 -7.27 -3.28 8.47
N ILE A 237 -8.16 -2.31 8.63
CA ILE A 237 -9.53 -2.45 9.17
C ILE A 237 -10.62 -2.29 8.10
N GLY A 238 -10.26 -2.13 6.83
CA GLY A 238 -11.16 -1.92 5.68
C GLY A 238 -11.56 -3.20 4.94
N LEU A 239 -11.18 -4.37 5.45
CA LEU A 239 -11.62 -5.68 4.96
C LEU A 239 -13.00 -6.08 5.51
N ASP A 240 -13.86 -5.09 5.77
CA ASP A 240 -15.20 -5.25 6.34
C ASP A 240 -16.31 -5.11 5.28
N ASP A 241 -15.97 -5.40 4.02
CA ASP A 241 -16.82 -5.24 2.83
C ASP A 241 -17.24 -3.82 2.46
N THR A 242 -16.73 -2.80 3.18
CA THR A 242 -16.86 -1.40 2.76
C THR A 242 -15.74 -0.97 1.80
N GLY A 243 -14.67 -1.78 1.73
CA GLY A 243 -13.50 -1.76 0.84
C GLY A 243 -13.80 -1.87 -0.66
N THR A 244 -13.05 -1.18 -1.53
CA THR A 244 -13.05 -1.48 -2.99
C THR A 244 -12.37 -2.83 -3.29
N HIS A 245 -11.53 -3.33 -2.35
CA HIS A 245 -10.74 -4.56 -2.48
C HIS A 245 -10.86 -5.52 -1.28
N SER A 246 -12.02 -5.59 -0.62
CA SER A 246 -12.24 -6.22 0.70
C SER A 246 -12.21 -7.76 0.77
N SER A 247 -12.15 -8.50 -0.35
CA SER A 247 -12.59 -9.91 -0.39
C SER A 247 -11.50 -10.98 -0.40
N ASP A 248 -10.24 -10.63 -0.08
CA ASP A 248 -9.14 -11.59 -0.13
C ASP A 248 -8.61 -11.91 1.28
N ALA A 249 -8.84 -13.15 1.71
CA ALA A 249 -8.52 -13.65 3.05
C ALA A 249 -7.03 -13.59 3.40
N ARG A 250 -6.14 -13.46 2.40
CA ARG A 250 -4.70 -13.23 2.61
C ARG A 250 -4.43 -11.94 3.38
N TYR A 251 -5.34 -10.99 3.34
CA TYR A 251 -5.17 -9.68 3.96
C TYR A 251 -5.69 -9.61 5.40
N SER A 252 -6.19 -10.72 5.98
CA SER A 252 -6.58 -10.77 7.40
C SER A 252 -5.47 -10.23 8.29
N SER A 253 -5.82 -9.41 9.28
CA SER A 253 -4.84 -8.69 10.10
C SER A 253 -5.01 -9.05 11.58
N GLY A 254 -3.92 -9.53 12.20
CA GLY A 254 -3.90 -9.87 13.62
C GLY A 254 -3.89 -8.65 14.55
N SER A 255 -3.88 -8.87 15.86
CA SER A 255 -3.66 -7.80 16.84
C SER A 255 -2.23 -7.26 16.74
N LEU A 256 -2.07 -5.93 16.82
CA LEU A 256 -0.75 -5.30 16.81
C LEU A 256 -0.03 -5.46 18.15
N ASP A 257 1.26 -5.80 18.11
CA ASP A 257 2.16 -5.71 19.26
C ASP A 257 2.43 -4.23 19.56
N ARG A 258 1.81 -3.71 20.62
CA ARG A 258 1.88 -2.28 20.97
C ARG A 258 3.19 -1.88 21.67
N SER A 259 4.04 -2.85 22.01
CA SER A 259 5.28 -2.65 22.78
C SER A 259 6.54 -2.75 21.93
N TRP A 260 6.42 -3.31 20.73
CA TRP A 260 7.57 -3.59 19.88
C TRP A 260 7.93 -2.39 19.01
N LEU A 261 9.22 -2.04 19.04
CA LEU A 261 9.87 -1.08 18.16
C LEU A 261 11.08 -1.80 17.53
N PRO A 262 11.10 -1.98 16.19
CA PRO A 262 12.26 -2.51 15.48
C PRO A 262 13.53 -1.72 15.77
N LYS A 263 14.65 -2.42 16.00
CA LYS A 263 15.96 -1.81 16.31
C LYS A 263 17.08 -2.35 15.45
N VAL A 264 16.98 -3.58 14.96
CA VAL A 264 18.04 -4.23 14.18
C VAL A 264 17.61 -4.33 12.72
N TYR A 265 18.13 -3.45 11.88
CA TYR A 265 17.78 -3.39 10.46
C TYR A 265 18.65 -4.36 9.63
N CYS A 266 18.01 -5.17 8.78
CA CYS A 266 18.71 -6.09 7.88
C CYS A 266 19.49 -5.31 6.81
N PRO A 267 20.78 -5.61 6.59
CA PRO A 267 21.49 -5.15 5.40
C PRO A 267 20.80 -5.67 4.15
N THR A 268 20.59 -4.83 3.14
CA THR A 268 19.78 -5.22 1.97
C THR A 268 20.38 -6.37 1.16
N GLU A 269 21.69 -6.56 1.24
CA GLU A 269 22.43 -7.68 0.62
C GLU A 269 22.28 -9.01 1.38
N SER A 270 21.85 -8.97 2.66
CA SER A 270 21.72 -10.13 3.54
C SER A 270 20.37 -10.84 3.38
N GLU A 271 20.08 -11.32 2.17
CA GLU A 271 18.86 -12.08 1.88
C GLU A 271 18.88 -13.45 2.59
N ASP A 272 17.88 -13.75 3.42
CA ASP A 272 17.65 -15.10 3.97
C ASP A 272 16.69 -15.86 3.05
N PRO A 273 17.14 -16.93 2.37
CA PRO A 273 16.31 -17.67 1.42
C PRO A 273 15.02 -18.21 2.02
N ARG A 274 15.01 -18.55 3.32
CA ARG A 274 13.84 -19.08 4.02
C ARG A 274 12.77 -18.00 4.13
N VAL A 275 13.16 -16.77 4.45
CA VAL A 275 12.23 -15.63 4.53
C VAL A 275 11.70 -15.28 3.14
N THR A 276 12.57 -15.22 2.13
CA THR A 276 12.16 -14.93 0.75
C THR A 276 11.17 -15.98 0.23
N GLU A 277 11.45 -17.27 0.43
CA GLU A 277 10.59 -18.36 -0.02
C GLU A 277 9.22 -18.32 0.69
N ASN A 278 9.21 -18.14 2.01
CA ASN A 278 7.97 -18.02 2.79
C ASN A 278 7.15 -16.79 2.37
N PHE A 279 7.80 -15.65 2.12
CA PHE A 279 7.12 -14.45 1.64
C PHE A 279 6.52 -14.67 0.25
N ARG A 280 7.27 -15.27 -0.68
CA ARG A 280 6.79 -15.58 -2.04
C ARG A 280 5.59 -16.53 -2.01
N ALA A 281 5.60 -17.53 -1.13
CA ALA A 281 4.54 -18.54 -1.03
C ALA A 281 3.15 -17.96 -0.74
N ILE A 282 3.05 -16.76 -0.15
CA ILE A 282 1.77 -16.04 0.09
C ILE A 282 1.05 -15.70 -1.22
N PHE A 283 1.80 -15.50 -2.29
CA PHE A 283 1.30 -15.06 -3.60
C PHE A 283 1.26 -16.17 -4.63
N ASP A 284 1.93 -17.28 -4.37
CA ASP A 284 1.92 -18.44 -5.24
C ASP A 284 0.69 -19.31 -4.93
N PRO A 285 -0.21 -19.55 -5.89
CA PRO A 285 -1.38 -20.40 -5.66
C PRO A 285 -0.93 -21.82 -5.30
N THR A 286 -1.46 -22.36 -4.21
CA THR A 286 -1.12 -23.69 -3.68
C THR A 286 -1.74 -24.85 -4.47
N ASP A 287 -2.65 -24.59 -5.43
CA ASP A 287 -3.29 -25.63 -6.24
C ASP A 287 -3.59 -25.18 -7.69
N ARG A 288 -3.63 -26.14 -8.63
CA ARG A 288 -3.89 -25.95 -10.08
C ARG A 288 -5.20 -25.21 -10.37
N GLN A 289 -6.18 -25.27 -9.48
CA GLN A 289 -7.44 -24.51 -9.58
C GLN A 289 -7.27 -23.01 -9.33
N GLY A 290 -6.26 -22.59 -8.54
CA GLY A 290 -5.98 -21.17 -8.24
C GLY A 290 -5.55 -20.38 -9.48
N PHE A 291 -4.76 -21.01 -10.37
CA PHE A 291 -4.36 -20.43 -11.65
C PHE A 291 -5.56 -20.20 -12.58
N MET A 292 -6.49 -21.16 -12.65
CA MET A 292 -7.74 -21.02 -13.40
C MET A 292 -8.71 -20.01 -12.76
N HIS A 293 -8.69 -19.86 -11.44
CA HIS A 293 -9.49 -18.87 -10.72
C HIS A 293 -8.98 -17.43 -10.91
N LEU A 294 -7.67 -17.19 -10.98
CA LEU A 294 -7.13 -15.90 -11.38
C LEU A 294 -7.54 -15.53 -12.82
N ALA A 295 -7.54 -16.50 -13.74
CA ALA A 295 -8.02 -16.31 -15.11
C ALA A 295 -9.56 -16.09 -15.21
N ARG A 296 -10.35 -16.60 -14.24
CA ARG A 296 -11.82 -16.48 -14.18
C ARG A 296 -12.34 -15.36 -13.26
N ARG A 297 -11.48 -14.69 -12.49
CA ARG A 297 -11.83 -13.52 -11.68
C ARG A 297 -12.37 -12.29 -12.45
N PRO A 298 -12.21 -12.12 -13.77
CA PRO A 298 -12.94 -11.06 -14.48
C PRO A 298 -14.47 -11.22 -14.41
N TRP A 299 -14.99 -12.44 -14.23
CA TRP A 299 -16.44 -12.67 -14.37
C TRP A 299 -17.26 -12.37 -13.11
N LYS A 300 -16.72 -12.64 -11.90
CA LYS A 300 -17.44 -12.34 -10.64
C LYS A 300 -17.38 -10.88 -10.24
N LEU A 301 -16.43 -10.09 -10.79
CA LEU A 301 -16.44 -8.64 -10.68
C LEU A 301 -17.45 -7.98 -11.65
N LEU A 302 -17.80 -8.67 -12.74
CA LEU A 302 -18.76 -8.19 -13.75
C LEU A 302 -20.22 -8.61 -13.46
N SER A 303 -20.48 -9.66 -12.67
CA SER A 303 -21.85 -10.12 -12.41
C SER A 303 -22.65 -9.27 -11.40
N ARG A 304 -22.07 -8.18 -10.86
CA ARG A 304 -22.81 -7.19 -10.05
C ARG A 304 -23.01 -5.83 -10.73
N ILE A 305 -22.47 -5.64 -11.93
CA ILE A 305 -22.72 -4.44 -12.76
C ILE A 305 -23.73 -4.74 -13.89
N GLY A 306 -24.10 -6.01 -14.10
CA GLY A 306 -24.99 -6.45 -15.18
C GLY A 306 -26.44 -6.75 -14.79
N HIS A 307 -27.03 -6.14 -13.76
CA HIS A 307 -28.47 -6.30 -13.44
C HIS A 307 -29.16 -4.96 -13.14
N HIS A 308 -29.05 -3.98 -14.07
CA HIS A 308 -30.02 -2.87 -14.15
C HIS A 308 -30.18 -2.25 -15.54
N ILE A 309 -29.89 -3.00 -16.62
CA ILE A 309 -30.27 -2.61 -17.98
C ILE A 309 -30.76 -3.87 -18.70
N LEU A 310 -32.05 -4.18 -18.54
CA LEU A 310 -32.90 -4.95 -19.46
C LEU A 310 -34.31 -5.03 -18.85
N ARG A 311 -34.98 -3.88 -18.74
CA ARG A 311 -36.44 -3.83 -18.56
C ARG A 311 -37.04 -2.48 -18.99
N ARG A 312 -36.67 -2.00 -20.17
CA ARG A 312 -37.52 -1.10 -20.98
C ARG A 312 -37.23 -1.35 -22.46
N GLY A 313 -38.09 -2.15 -23.06
CA GLY A 313 -38.07 -2.51 -24.46
C GLY A 313 -39.21 -3.49 -24.74
N GLY A 314 -40.40 -2.95 -25.06
CA GLY A 314 -41.54 -3.72 -25.58
C GLY A 314 -42.82 -3.52 -24.79
N GLY A 315 -43.75 -2.75 -25.34
CA GLY A 315 -45.13 -2.57 -24.87
C GLY A 315 -45.47 -1.14 -24.54
#